data_AF-A0A848KKS0-F1
#
_entry.id   AF-A0A848KKS0-F1
#
_cell.length_a   1.000
_cell.length_b   1.000
_cell.length_c   1.000
_cell.angle_alpha   90.00
_cell.angle_beta   90.00
_cell.angle_gamma   90.00
#
_symmetry.space_group_name_H-M   'P 1'
#
loop_
_entity.id
_entity.type
_entity.pdbx_description
1 polymer ?
#
loop_
_entity_poly.entity_id
_entity_poly.type
_entity_poly.pdbx_seq_one_letter_code
_entity_poly.pdbx_strand_id
1 'polypeptide(L)'
;MTQWDLNSLAASLRMDGDDLSLYAGFLMNTLSSALPANVVSVERKSGLFGRTREDAPVLGVSVTAGDERFVIRRKGVGQPAIAQIIHESGGIVLKTDTVAMDAWSHRLAAALAGLAQQNAAAATALARLTLPGQ
;
A
#
# COMPACT_ATOMS: atom_id res chain seq x y z
N MET A 1 6.59 -17.26 -3.89
CA MET A 1 6.24 -16.23 -4.87
C MET A 1 7.25 -15.11 -4.73
N THR A 2 8.31 -15.16 -5.51
CA THR A 2 9.45 -14.23 -5.46
C THR A 2 9.10 -12.94 -6.21
N GLN A 3 9.60 -11.80 -5.74
CA GLN A 3 9.37 -10.42 -6.21
C GLN A 3 9.36 -10.19 -7.74
N TRP A 4 9.97 -11.10 -8.52
CA TRP A 4 9.90 -11.11 -9.99
C TRP A 4 8.50 -11.38 -10.56
N ASP A 5 7.63 -12.08 -9.83
CA ASP A 5 6.25 -12.35 -10.23
C ASP A 5 5.41 -11.06 -10.21
N LEU A 6 5.58 -10.22 -9.17
CA LEU A 6 4.81 -9.00 -9.02
C LEU A 6 5.16 -7.94 -10.08
N ASN A 7 6.45 -7.77 -10.38
CA ASN A 7 6.90 -6.78 -11.36
C ASN A 7 6.60 -7.23 -12.81
N SER A 8 6.67 -8.54 -13.10
CA SER A 8 6.28 -9.09 -14.40
C SER A 8 4.76 -9.03 -14.61
N LEU A 9 3.97 -9.37 -13.58
CA LEU A 9 2.53 -9.22 -13.59
C LEU A 9 2.13 -7.74 -13.80
N ALA A 10 2.76 -6.81 -13.08
CA ALA A 10 2.53 -5.38 -13.27
C ALA A 10 2.94 -4.86 -14.66
N ALA A 11 3.96 -5.46 -15.29
CA ALA A 11 4.40 -5.10 -16.64
C ALA A 11 3.48 -5.67 -17.73
N SER A 12 2.95 -6.88 -17.55
CA SER A 12 1.98 -7.49 -18.48
C SER A 12 0.63 -6.78 -18.44
N LEU A 13 0.15 -6.43 -17.24
CA LEU A 13 -1.10 -5.68 -17.03
C LEU A 13 -1.02 -4.23 -17.57
N ARG A 14 0.19 -3.69 -17.79
CA ARG A 14 0.42 -2.35 -18.38
C ARG A 14 0.13 -2.32 -19.89
N MET A 15 0.16 -3.47 -20.58
CA MET A 15 -0.04 -3.52 -22.03
C MET A 15 -1.51 -3.50 -22.45
N ASP A 16 -2.43 -3.90 -21.58
CA ASP A 16 -3.88 -3.88 -21.84
C ASP A 16 -4.61 -2.94 -20.87
N GLY A 17 -5.18 -1.85 -21.39
CA GLY A 17 -5.86 -0.82 -20.56
C GLY A 17 -7.11 -1.30 -19.80
N ASP A 18 -7.71 -2.43 -20.20
CA ASP A 18 -8.82 -3.09 -19.49
C ASP A 18 -8.35 -3.80 -18.20
N ASP A 19 -7.05 -4.06 -18.09
CA ASP A 19 -6.43 -4.86 -17.02
C ASP A 19 -5.99 -4.02 -15.79
N LEU A 20 -6.15 -2.70 -15.84
CA LEU A 20 -5.75 -1.80 -14.75
C LEU A 20 -6.61 -1.97 -13.49
N SER A 21 -7.90 -2.30 -13.65
CA SER A 21 -8.79 -2.58 -12.53
C SER A 21 -8.49 -3.92 -11.85
N LEU A 22 -8.02 -4.91 -12.62
CA LEU A 22 -7.54 -6.19 -12.09
C LEU A 22 -6.22 -5.99 -11.36
N TYR A 23 -5.27 -5.23 -11.93
CA TYR A 23 -4.04 -4.84 -11.26
C TYR A 23 -4.30 -4.16 -9.91
N ALA A 24 -5.16 -3.13 -9.89
CA ALA A 24 -5.51 -2.42 -8.67
C ALA A 24 -6.15 -3.35 -7.63
N GLY A 25 -7.04 -4.24 -8.08
CA GLY A 25 -7.68 -5.24 -7.23
C GLY A 25 -6.67 -6.21 -6.60
N PHE A 26 -5.74 -6.74 -7.39
CA PHE A 26 -4.68 -7.62 -6.93
C PHE A 26 -3.79 -6.90 -5.91
N LEU A 27 -3.30 -5.70 -6.26
CA LEU A 27 -2.42 -4.90 -5.40
C LEU A 27 -3.07 -4.57 -4.05
N MET A 28 -4.33 -4.15 -4.04
CA MET A 28 -5.07 -3.89 -2.79
C MET A 28 -5.15 -5.14 -1.89
N ASN A 29 -5.39 -6.32 -2.47
CA ASN A 29 -5.42 -7.56 -1.71
C ASN A 29 -4.03 -7.93 -1.18
N THR A 30 -2.99 -7.86 -2.01
CA THR A 30 -1.61 -8.13 -1.61
C THR A 30 -1.17 -7.22 -0.46
N LEU A 31 -1.43 -5.92 -0.56
CA LEU A 31 -1.07 -4.96 0.50
C LEU A 31 -1.87 -5.24 1.79
N SER A 32 -3.16 -5.54 1.67
CA SER A 32 -4.00 -5.89 2.83
C SER A 32 -3.53 -7.16 3.56
N SER A 33 -2.92 -8.12 2.86
CA SER A 33 -2.45 -9.37 3.47
C SER A 33 -1.01 -9.33 3.94
N ALA A 34 -0.15 -8.54 3.28
CA ALA A 34 1.28 -8.53 3.52
C ALA A 34 1.71 -7.51 4.58
N LEU A 35 0.95 -6.41 4.75
CA LEU A 35 1.31 -5.33 5.67
C LEU A 35 0.57 -5.47 7.01
N PRO A 36 1.23 -5.12 8.13
CA PRO A 36 0.60 -5.14 9.44
C PRO A 36 -0.44 -4.01 9.56
N ALA A 37 -1.48 -4.23 10.37
CA ALA A 37 -2.64 -3.33 10.49
C ALA A 37 -2.32 -1.91 10.99
N ASN A 38 -1.16 -1.68 11.58
CA ASN A 38 -0.69 -0.34 11.97
C ASN A 38 -0.07 0.45 10.80
N VAL A 39 0.27 -0.22 9.69
CA VAL A 39 0.87 0.38 8.49
C VAL A 39 -0.16 0.52 7.37
N VAL A 40 -1.12 -0.42 7.30
CA VAL A 40 -2.16 -0.44 6.27
C VAL A 40 -3.56 -0.30 6.88
N SER A 41 -4.33 0.64 6.33
CA SER A 41 -5.77 0.76 6.57
C SER A 41 -6.52 0.25 5.35
N VAL A 42 -7.53 -0.60 5.57
CA VAL A 42 -8.25 -1.32 4.53
C VAL A 42 -9.74 -0.97 4.59
N GLU A 43 -10.25 -0.42 3.49
CA GLU A 43 -11.66 -0.14 3.28
C GLU A 43 -12.28 -1.32 2.53
N ARG A 44 -13.23 -2.01 3.16
CA ARG A 44 -13.96 -3.14 2.56
C ARG A 44 -15.41 -2.77 2.30
N LYS A 45 -16.01 -3.41 1.29
CA LYS A 45 -17.44 -3.23 0.96
C LYS A 45 -18.32 -3.61 2.16
N SER A 46 -19.11 -2.67 2.67
CA SER A 46 -20.10 -2.97 3.69
C SER A 46 -21.27 -3.77 3.11
N GLY A 47 -21.77 -4.75 3.87
CA GLY A 47 -22.98 -5.51 3.54
C GLY A 47 -24.27 -4.74 3.85
N LEU A 48 -25.42 -5.38 3.61
CA LEU A 48 -26.72 -4.90 4.10
C LEU A 48 -26.63 -4.68 5.62
N PHE A 49 -27.13 -3.54 6.09
CA PHE A 49 -27.04 -3.07 7.49
C PHE A 49 -25.65 -2.62 7.96
N GLY A 50 -24.72 -2.30 7.06
CA GLY A 50 -23.43 -1.70 7.44
C GLY A 50 -22.43 -2.67 8.06
N ARG A 51 -22.75 -3.97 8.12
CA ARG A 51 -21.84 -5.00 8.63
C ARG A 51 -20.82 -5.37 7.56
N THR A 52 -19.55 -5.13 7.84
CA THR A 52 -18.44 -5.57 6.99
C THR A 52 -18.07 -7.00 7.36
N ARG A 53 -18.13 -7.93 6.40
CA ARG A 53 -17.62 -9.30 6.59
C ARG A 53 -16.11 -9.31 6.38
N GLU A 54 -15.42 -10.26 7.01
CA GLU A 54 -13.97 -10.43 6.79
C GLU A 54 -13.65 -10.82 5.34
N ASP A 55 -14.54 -11.57 4.68
CA ASP A 55 -14.48 -11.93 3.25
C ASP A 55 -14.94 -10.82 2.29
N ALA A 56 -15.32 -9.65 2.81
CA ALA A 56 -15.84 -8.58 1.98
C ALA A 56 -14.77 -8.04 1.02
N PRO A 57 -15.12 -7.74 -0.25
CA PRO A 57 -14.18 -7.21 -1.21
C PRO A 57 -13.50 -5.93 -0.72
N VAL A 58 -12.18 -5.84 -0.89
CA VAL A 58 -11.41 -4.63 -0.63
C VAL A 58 -11.77 -3.57 -1.69
N LEU A 59 -12.21 -2.41 -1.23
CA LEU A 59 -12.54 -1.24 -2.04
C LEU A 59 -11.49 -0.14 -1.95
N GLY A 60 -10.69 -0.13 -0.89
CA GLY A 60 -9.61 0.82 -0.74
C GLY A 60 -8.53 0.34 0.20
N VAL A 61 -7.33 0.86 -0.03
CA VAL A 61 -6.17 0.68 0.84
C VAL A 61 -5.51 2.03 1.04
N SER A 62 -5.06 2.29 2.26
CA SER A 62 -4.22 3.43 2.60
C SER A 62 -2.99 2.93 3.35
N VAL A 63 -1.81 3.21 2.84
CA VAL A 63 -0.53 2.86 3.48
C VAL A 63 0.17 4.14 3.90
N THR A 64 0.57 4.24 5.16
CA THR A 64 1.35 5.37 5.67
C THR A 64 2.82 4.99 5.71
N ALA A 65 3.68 5.80 5.08
CA ALA A 65 5.13 5.63 5.10
C ALA A 65 5.80 7.01 5.24
N GLY A 66 6.30 7.31 6.43
CA GLY A 66 6.84 8.63 6.75
C GLY A 66 5.76 9.71 6.65
N ASP A 67 6.06 10.76 5.87
CA ASP A 67 5.21 11.92 5.64
C ASP A 67 4.24 11.74 4.45
N GLU A 68 4.23 10.55 3.82
CA GLU A 68 3.36 10.25 2.71
C GLU A 68 2.33 9.17 3.10
N ARG A 69 1.07 9.41 2.70
CA ARG A 69 0.02 8.40 2.70
C ARG A 69 -0.37 8.05 1.28
N PHE A 70 -0.15 6.79 0.94
CA PHE A 70 -0.44 6.20 -0.35
C PHE A 70 -1.85 5.59 -0.32
N VAL A 71 -2.74 6.13 -1.13
CA VAL A 71 -4.15 5.72 -1.16
C VAL A 71 -4.53 5.16 -2.53
N ILE A 72 -5.16 3.99 -2.57
CA ILE A 72 -5.90 3.50 -3.73
C ILE A 72 -7.34 3.26 -3.30
N ARG A 73 -8.31 3.71 -4.11
CA ARG A 73 -9.74 3.44 -3.89
C ARG A 73 -10.48 3.16 -5.19
N ARG A 74 -11.53 2.33 -5.13
CA ARG A 74 -12.48 2.08 -6.23
C ARG A 74 -13.92 2.08 -5.72
N LYS A 75 -14.85 2.48 -6.59
CA LYS A 75 -16.29 2.50 -6.26
C LYS A 75 -16.89 1.11 -6.08
N GLY A 76 -16.31 0.09 -6.71
CA GLY A 76 -16.78 -1.28 -6.66
C GLY A 76 -15.77 -2.23 -7.31
N VAL A 77 -15.97 -3.53 -7.14
CA VAL A 77 -15.14 -4.55 -7.81
C VAL A 77 -15.27 -4.40 -9.32
N GLY A 78 -14.16 -4.50 -10.04
CA GLY A 78 -14.10 -4.30 -11.50
C GLY A 78 -14.15 -2.84 -11.97
N GLN A 79 -14.37 -1.88 -11.07
CA GLN A 79 -14.37 -0.45 -11.44
C GLN A 79 -12.96 0.12 -11.49
N PRO A 80 -12.72 1.20 -12.26
CA PRO A 80 -11.46 1.92 -12.25
C PRO A 80 -11.11 2.40 -10.83
N ALA A 81 -9.83 2.24 -10.48
CA ALA A 81 -9.31 2.70 -9.21
C ALA A 81 -8.65 4.08 -9.37
N ILE A 82 -8.77 4.91 -8.34
CA ILE A 82 -8.08 6.20 -8.24
C ILE A 82 -6.92 6.01 -7.28
N ALA A 83 -5.71 6.33 -7.74
CA ALA A 83 -4.49 6.31 -6.95
C ALA A 83 -4.12 7.73 -6.54
N GLN A 84 -3.82 7.93 -5.25
CA GLN A 84 -3.47 9.22 -4.67
C GLN A 84 -2.29 9.10 -3.73
N ILE A 85 -1.47 10.15 -3.68
CA ILE A 85 -0.41 10.33 -2.70
C ILE A 85 -0.73 11.60 -1.92
N ILE A 86 -0.96 11.43 -0.63
CA ILE A 86 -1.26 12.51 0.29
C ILE A 86 0.04 12.82 1.03
N HIS A 87 0.54 14.05 0.90
CA HIS A 87 1.68 14.53 1.67
C HIS A 87 1.18 15.20 2.94
N GLU A 88 1.74 14.81 4.06
CA GLU A 88 1.32 15.24 5.39
C GLU A 88 2.51 15.71 6.20
N SER A 89 2.28 16.67 7.09
CA SER A 89 3.26 17.07 8.09
C SER A 89 2.55 17.28 9.42
N GLY A 90 2.98 16.55 10.45
CA GLY A 90 2.36 16.64 11.78
C GLY A 90 0.85 16.30 11.80
N GLY A 91 0.41 15.41 10.88
CA GLY A 91 -1.00 15.03 10.75
C GLY A 91 -1.88 16.01 9.95
N ILE A 92 -1.29 17.05 9.37
CA ILE A 92 -1.99 18.00 8.50
C ILE A 92 -1.71 17.64 7.04
N VAL A 93 -2.77 17.50 6.24
CA VAL A 93 -2.66 17.30 4.78
C VAL A 93 -2.14 18.58 4.14
N LEU A 94 -0.95 18.51 3.55
CA LEU A 94 -0.36 19.60 2.79
C LEU A 94 -0.82 19.57 1.33
N LYS A 95 -0.83 18.38 0.75
CA LYS A 95 -1.11 18.18 -0.68
C LYS A 95 -1.68 16.81 -0.93
N THR A 96 -2.60 16.70 -1.88
CA THR A 96 -3.06 15.42 -2.41
C THR A 96 -2.82 15.40 -3.92
N ASP A 97 -2.00 14.45 -4.37
CA ASP A 97 -1.70 14.23 -5.77
C ASP A 97 -2.44 12.99 -6.27
N THR A 98 -3.32 13.15 -7.26
CA THR A 98 -3.83 12.00 -8.03
C THR A 98 -2.81 11.64 -9.09
N VAL A 99 -2.36 10.38 -9.08
CA VAL A 99 -1.24 9.91 -9.92
C VAL A 99 -1.65 8.66 -10.70
N ALA A 100 -0.89 8.35 -11.75
CA ALA A 100 -1.01 7.08 -12.44
C ALA A 100 -0.64 5.91 -11.50
N MET A 101 -1.28 4.77 -11.70
CA MET A 101 -1.14 3.60 -10.82
C MET A 101 0.31 3.07 -10.80
N ASP A 102 1.02 3.11 -11.93
CA ASP A 102 2.41 2.68 -12.01
C ASP A 102 3.33 3.57 -11.16
N ALA A 103 3.16 4.90 -11.28
CA ALA A 103 3.92 5.88 -10.51
C ALA A 103 3.63 5.74 -9.01
N TRP A 104 2.36 5.49 -8.67
CA TRP A 104 1.94 5.21 -7.30
C TRP A 104 2.65 3.98 -6.72
N SER A 105 2.58 2.83 -7.43
CA SER A 105 3.18 1.58 -6.96
C SER A 105 4.70 1.69 -6.82
N HIS A 106 5.36 2.36 -7.77
CA HIS A 106 6.80 2.55 -7.72
C HIS A 106 7.22 3.40 -6.52
N ARG A 107 6.51 4.51 -6.27
CA ARG A 107 6.78 5.37 -5.10
C ARG A 107 6.51 4.68 -3.78
N LEU A 108 5.40 3.92 -3.67
CA LEU A 108 5.13 3.13 -2.47
C LEU A 108 6.23 2.10 -2.20
N ALA A 109 6.68 1.39 -3.22
CA ALA A 109 7.77 0.41 -3.07
C ALA A 109 9.06 1.06 -2.57
N ALA A 110 9.42 2.22 -3.11
CA ALA A 110 10.57 2.99 -2.65
C ALA A 110 10.42 3.45 -1.18
N ALA A 111 9.24 3.96 -0.82
CA ALA A 111 8.96 4.40 0.56
C ALA A 111 9.03 3.24 1.56
N LEU A 112 8.44 2.08 1.23
CA LEU A 112 8.50 0.89 2.08
C LEU A 112 9.92 0.33 2.21
N ALA A 113 10.70 0.33 1.13
CA ALA A 113 12.11 -0.06 1.18
C ALA A 113 12.92 0.87 2.11
N GLY A 114 12.67 2.19 2.03
CA GLY A 114 13.27 3.17 2.93
C GLY A 114 12.91 2.92 4.39
N LEU A 115 11.63 2.65 4.69
CA LEU A 115 11.16 2.33 6.04
C LEU A 115 11.80 1.03 6.58
N ALA A 116 11.88 -0.01 5.75
CA ALA A 116 12.51 -1.27 6.12
C ALA A 116 14.00 -1.08 6.47
N GLN A 117 14.71 -0.28 5.68
CA GLN A 117 16.11 0.03 5.94
C GLN A 117 16.32 0.81 7.24
N GLN A 118 15.46 1.80 7.53
CA GLN A 118 15.51 2.56 8.78
C GLN A 118 15.25 1.65 10.00
N ASN A 119 14.24 0.78 9.91
CA ASN A 119 13.92 -0.16 10.97
C ASN A 119 15.07 -1.16 11.21
N ALA A 120 15.71 -1.66 10.14
CA ALA A 120 16.87 -2.55 10.27
C ALA A 120 18.07 -1.85 10.93
N ALA A 121 18.33 -0.59 10.57
CA ALA A 121 19.37 0.20 11.20
C ALA A 121 19.09 0.45 12.69
N ALA A 122 17.84 0.79 13.04
CA ALA A 122 17.41 0.97 14.42
C ALA A 122 17.54 -0.33 15.24
N ALA A 123 17.10 -1.46 14.69
CA ALA A 123 17.26 -2.77 15.32
C ALA A 123 18.74 -3.12 15.56
N THR A 124 19.62 -2.82 14.61
CA THR A 124 21.08 -3.00 14.75
C THR A 124 21.66 -2.12 15.85
N ALA A 125 21.24 -0.86 15.93
CA ALA A 125 21.67 0.06 16.98
C ALA A 125 21.21 -0.41 18.36
N LEU A 126 19.94 -0.82 18.50
CA LEU A 126 19.41 -1.39 19.74
C LEU A 126 20.18 -2.63 20.17
N ALA A 127 20.46 -3.55 19.26
CA ALA A 127 21.26 -4.74 19.55
C ALA A 127 22.64 -4.38 20.14
N ARG A 128 23.32 -3.35 19.61
CA ARG A 128 24.60 -2.88 20.15
C ARG A 128 24.49 -2.31 21.56
N LEU A 129 23.36 -1.69 21.91
CA LEU A 129 23.13 -1.09 23.22
C LEU A 129 22.74 -2.13 24.28
N THR A 130 22.03 -3.18 23.88
CA THR A 130 21.50 -4.21 24.80
C THR A 130 22.41 -5.42 24.95
N LEU A 131 23.38 -5.61 24.07
CA LEU A 131 24.43 -6.61 24.28
C LEU A 131 25.32 -6.13 25.44
N PRO A 132 25.42 -6.89 26.55
CA PRO A 132 26.33 -6.54 27.62
C PRO A 132 27.75 -6.49 27.06
N GLY A 133 28.51 -5.47 27.45
CA GLY A 133 29.89 -5.27 26.99
C GLY A 133 30.69 -6.56 27.08
N GLN A 134 31.31 -6.93 25.97
CA GLN A 134 32.40 -7.91 25.95
C GLN A 134 33.56 -7.41 26.80
#